data_AF-A0AAE9YUX6-F1
#
_entry.id   AF-A0AAE9YUX6-F1
#
_cell.length_a   1.000
_cell.length_b   1.000
_cell.length_c   1.000
_cell.angle_alpha   90.00
_cell.angle_beta   90.00
_cell.angle_gamma   90.00
#
_symmetry.space_group_name_H-M   'P 1'
#
loop_
_entity.id
_entity.type
_entity.pdbx_description
1 polymer ?
#
loop_
_entity_poly.entity_id
_entity_poly.type
_entity_poly.pdbx_seq_one_letter_code
_entity_poly.pdbx_strand_id
1 'polypeptide(L)'
;MALTQKQQEQAMEHLDLHFKDNRRCYVCGKNQWVIHPQLYELMKLPIGGADPERSLIPLLVIECADCGHTVSFNAKKAGLLSKTTFGE
;
A
#
# COMPACT_ATOMS: atom_id res chain seq x y z
N MET A 1 -10.91 0.97 -1.15
CA MET A 1 -11.57 -0.05 -0.31
C MET A 1 -11.10 0.11 1.13
N ALA A 2 -11.96 0.06 2.14
CA ALA A 2 -11.54 0.14 3.55
C ALA A 2 -10.89 -1.18 4.02
N LEU A 3 -9.83 -1.09 4.83
CA LEU A 3 -9.16 -2.23 5.43
C LEU A 3 -9.93 -2.73 6.65
N THR A 4 -10.15 -4.04 6.71
CA THR A 4 -10.59 -4.73 7.94
C THR A 4 -9.47 -4.76 8.96
N GLN A 5 -9.80 -5.04 10.23
CA GLN A 5 -8.82 -5.16 11.30
C GLN A 5 -7.76 -6.24 11.01
N LYS A 6 -8.20 -7.41 10.51
CA LYS A 6 -7.31 -8.48 10.05
C LYS A 6 -6.34 -8.01 8.96
N GLN A 7 -6.81 -7.22 8.01
CA GLN A 7 -5.95 -6.68 6.94
C GLN A 7 -4.97 -5.63 7.46
N GLN A 8 -5.33 -4.87 8.49
CA GLN A 8 -4.40 -3.94 9.14
C GLN A 8 -3.27 -4.70 9.86
N GLU A 9 -3.59 -5.82 10.52
CA GLU A 9 -2.59 -6.71 11.12
C GLU A 9 -1.66 -7.30 10.05
N GLN A 10 -2.20 -7.81 8.95
CA GLN A 10 -1.41 -8.30 7.81
C GLN A 10 -0.51 -7.22 7.20
N ALA A 11 -0.99 -5.98 7.13
CA ALA A 11 -0.19 -4.85 6.67
C ALA A 11 0.97 -4.57 7.64
N MET A 12 0.75 -4.65 8.96
CA MET A 12 1.80 -4.51 9.96
C MET A 12 2.85 -5.61 9.85
N GLU A 13 2.43 -6.87 9.68
CA GLU A 13 3.36 -7.99 9.45
C GLU A 13 4.19 -7.79 8.19
N HIS A 14 3.57 -7.32 7.10
CA HIS A 14 4.28 -7.00 5.87
C HIS A 14 5.35 -5.92 6.07
N LEU A 15 5.04 -4.89 6.87
CA LEU A 15 6.00 -3.84 7.22
C LEU A 15 7.17 -4.41 8.02
N ASP A 16 6.91 -5.24 9.03
CA ASP A 16 7.95 -5.82 9.88
C ASP A 16 8.92 -6.71 9.10
N LEU A 17 8.44 -7.38 8.06
CA LEU A 17 9.28 -8.22 7.19
C LEU A 17 10.12 -7.44 6.19
N HIS A 18 9.62 -6.29 5.70
CA HIS A 18 10.24 -5.59 4.57
C HIS A 18 10.93 -4.26 4.93
N PHE A 19 10.54 -3.61 6.02
CA PHE A 19 11.26 -2.44 6.52
C PHE A 19 12.48 -2.87 7.32
N LYS A 20 13.67 -2.58 6.76
CA LYS A 20 14.94 -2.72 7.46
C LYS A 20 15.05 -1.65 8.56
N ASP A 21 16.02 -1.82 9.45
CA ASP A 21 16.40 -0.84 10.48
C ASP A 21 15.28 -0.40 11.44
N ASN A 22 14.48 -1.37 11.91
CA ASN A 22 13.42 -1.14 12.90
C ASN A 22 12.39 -0.08 12.46
N ARG A 23 12.06 -0.09 11.15
CA ARG A 23 11.06 0.81 10.55
C ARG A 23 11.38 2.29 10.75
N ARG A 24 12.64 2.70 10.80
CA ARG A 24 12.96 4.13 10.83
C ARG A 24 12.60 4.78 9.49
N CYS A 25 11.89 5.89 9.55
CA CYS A 25 11.65 6.78 8.42
C CYS A 25 12.99 7.28 7.89
N TYR A 26 13.25 7.08 6.61
CA TYR A 26 14.50 7.49 5.98
C TYR A 26 14.61 9.02 5.81
N VAL A 27 13.52 9.76 6.03
CA VAL A 27 13.50 11.22 5.96
C VAL A 27 13.81 11.86 7.32
N CYS A 28 13.09 11.50 8.39
CA CYS A 28 13.27 12.13 9.71
C CYS A 28 13.86 11.23 10.81
N GLY A 29 14.08 9.94 10.53
CA GLY A 29 14.66 8.97 11.46
C GLY A 29 13.71 8.44 12.54
N LYS A 30 12.48 8.97 12.65
CA LYS A 30 11.44 8.47 13.58
C LYS A 30 10.82 7.17 13.08
N ASN A 31 10.23 6.36 13.94
CA ASN A 31 9.67 5.05 13.60
C ASN A 31 8.14 4.96 13.83
N GLN A 32 7.45 6.09 13.74
CA GLN A 32 6.00 6.16 13.88
C GLN A 32 5.36 6.18 12.50
N TRP A 33 4.71 5.08 12.14
CA TRP A 33 3.99 4.91 10.88
C TRP A 33 2.50 4.72 11.13
N VAL A 34 1.69 5.36 10.30
CA VAL A 34 0.24 5.21 10.26
C VAL A 34 -0.10 4.47 8.97
N ILE A 35 -0.82 3.36 9.09
CA ILE A 35 -1.43 2.68 7.95
C ILE A 35 -2.69 3.44 7.57
N HIS A 36 -2.83 3.80 6.29
CA HIS A 36 -4.08 4.38 5.83
C HIS A 36 -5.21 3.35 5.93
N PRO A 37 -6.41 3.76 6.37
CA PRO A 37 -7.53 2.84 6.54
C PRO A 37 -8.11 2.36 5.21
N GLN A 38 -7.60 2.84 4.07
CA GLN A 38 -8.09 2.53 2.74
C GLN A 38 -6.95 2.09 1.82
N LEU A 39 -7.26 1.17 0.91
CA LEU A 39 -6.44 0.89 -0.27
C LEU A 39 -6.74 1.91 -1.37
N TYR A 40 -5.67 2.29 -2.05
CA TYR A 40 -5.68 3.21 -3.18
C TYR A 40 -5.29 2.48 -4.45
N GLU A 41 -5.51 3.12 -5.60
CA GLU A 41 -5.06 2.62 -6.89
C GLU A 41 -4.19 3.68 -7.55
N LEU A 42 -3.01 3.26 -8.02
CA LEU A 42 -2.22 4.07 -8.94
C LEU A 42 -2.63 3.69 -10.35
N MET A 43 -3.06 4.70 -11.10
CA MET A 43 -3.50 4.54 -12.48
C MET A 43 -2.45 5.13 -13.42
N LYS A 44 -2.09 4.37 -14.45
CA LYS A 44 -1.29 4.92 -15.55
C LYS A 44 -2.12 5.97 -16.28
N LEU A 45 -1.51 7.14 -16.52
CA LEU A 45 -2.13 8.16 -17.37
C LEU A 45 -2.03 7.72 -18.83
N PRO A 46 -3.14 7.77 -19.60
CA PRO A 46 -3.09 7.44 -21.00
C PRO A 46 -2.35 8.55 -21.78
N ILE A 47 -1.36 8.18 -22.59
CA ILE A 47 -0.70 9.12 -23.51
C ILE A 47 -1.45 9.04 -24.85
N GLY A 48 -2.17 10.11 -25.21
CA GLY A 48 -2.68 10.30 -26.58
C GLY A 48 -3.99 9.59 -26.97
N GLY A 49 -4.78 9.07 -26.03
CA GLY A 49 -6.07 8.43 -26.35
C GLY A 49 -6.73 7.74 -25.15
N ALA A 50 -7.78 6.95 -25.38
CA ALA A 50 -8.30 6.04 -24.35
C ALA A 50 -7.38 4.83 -24.25
N ASP A 51 -6.80 4.55 -23.07
CA ASP A 51 -6.03 3.32 -22.84
C ASP A 51 -7.02 2.14 -22.65
N PRO A 52 -7.09 1.19 -23.60
CA PRO A 52 -8.00 0.06 -23.51
C PRO A 52 -7.62 -0.89 -22.37
N GLU A 53 -6.37 -0.85 -21.91
CA GLU A 53 -5.89 -1.63 -20.78
C GLU A 53 -5.71 -0.72 -19.57
N ARG A 54 -6.79 -0.53 -18.80
CA ARG A 54 -6.71 0.10 -17.47
C ARG A 54 -5.81 -0.73 -16.55
N SER A 55 -4.51 -0.47 -16.60
CA SER A 55 -3.54 -1.03 -15.68
C SER A 55 -3.65 -0.29 -14.35
N LEU A 56 -4.22 -0.97 -13.36
CA LEU A 56 -4.40 -0.46 -12.00
C LEU A 56 -3.43 -1.18 -11.07
N ILE A 57 -2.63 -0.42 -10.34
CA ILE A 57 -1.72 -0.94 -9.31
C ILE A 57 -2.37 -0.67 -7.95
N PRO A 58 -2.84 -1.69 -7.22
CA PRO A 58 -3.43 -1.48 -5.91
C PRO A 58 -2.32 -1.22 -4.87
N LEU A 59 -2.51 -0.19 -4.07
CA LEU A 59 -1.53 0.32 -3.13
C LEU A 59 -2.05 0.27 -1.69
N LEU A 60 -1.24 -0.32 -0.82
CA LEU A 60 -1.23 -0.05 0.62
C LEU A 60 -0.40 1.23 0.80
N VAL A 61 -0.98 2.23 1.46
CA VAL A 61 -0.29 3.49 1.75
C VAL A 61 -0.02 3.57 3.25
N ILE A 62 1.21 3.90 3.60
CA ILE A 62 1.61 4.22 4.96
C ILE A 62 2.23 5.62 4.99
N GLU A 63 2.09 6.30 6.11
CA GLU A 63 2.59 7.65 6.29
C GLU A 63 3.35 7.76 7.62
N CYS A 64 4.50 8.44 7.60
CA CYS A 64 5.20 8.77 8.83
C CYS A 64 4.42 9.85 9.58
N ALA A 65 3.99 9.53 10.80
CA ALA A 65 3.17 10.43 11.63
C ALA A 65 3.89 11.74 12.03
N ASP A 66 5.21 11.78 11.89
CA ASP A 66 6.05 12.89 12.33
C ASP A 66 6.32 13.90 11.19
N CYS A 67 6.75 13.42 10.02
CA CYS A 67 7.14 14.28 8.89
C CYS A 67 6.23 14.18 7.66
N GLY A 68 5.20 13.35 7.70
CA GLY A 68 4.27 13.14 6.58
C GLY A 68 4.88 12.37 5.40
N HIS A 69 6.05 11.76 5.58
CA HIS A 69 6.66 10.99 4.51
C HIS A 69 5.83 9.73 4.20
N THR A 70 5.34 9.63 2.97
CA THR A 70 4.45 8.56 2.53
C THR A 70 5.20 7.48 1.73
N VAL A 71 4.93 6.22 2.04
CA VAL A 71 5.43 5.05 1.30
C VAL A 71 4.25 4.22 0.82
N SER A 72 4.34 3.70 -0.40
CA SER A 72 3.33 2.81 -0.98
C SER A 72 3.88 1.42 -1.26
N PHE A 73 3.14 0.38 -0.85
CA PHE A 73 3.41 -1.02 -1.15
C PHE A 73 2.34 -1.56 -2.09
N ASN A 74 2.70 -2.55 -2.93
CA ASN A 74 1.69 -3.26 -3.70
C ASN A 74 0.79 -4.09 -2.78
N ALA A 75 -0.50 -3.77 -2.71
CA ALA A 75 -1.44 -4.39 -1.77
C ALA A 75 -1.69 -5.88 -2.04
N LYS A 76 -1.55 -6.35 -3.29
CA LYS A 76 -1.63 -7.78 -3.62
C LYS A 76 -0.42 -8.53 -3.04
N LYS A 77 0.78 -7.96 -3.16
CA LYS A 77 2.01 -8.54 -2.60
C LYS A 77 2.04 -8.47 -1.08
N ALA A 78 1.37 -7.49 -0.48
CA ALA A 78 1.13 -7.41 0.96
C ALA A 78 0.04 -8.39 1.46
N GLY A 79 -0.55 -9.21 0.60
CA GLY A 79 -1.56 -10.20 1.00
C GLY A 79 -2.92 -9.62 1.37
N LEU A 80 -3.15 -8.32 1.12
CA LEU A 80 -4.38 -7.61 1.52
C LEU A 80 -5.54 -7.86 0.56
N LEU A 81 -5.22 -8.31 -0.66
CA LEU A 81 -6.21 -8.67 -1.66
C LEU A 81 -6.14 -10.19 -1.87
N SER A 82 -7.19 -10.89 -1.46
CA SER A 82 -7.38 -12.31 -1.75
C SER A 82 -7.35 -12.54 -3.26
N LYS A 83 -6.85 -13.71 -3.69
CA LYS A 83 -7.22 -14.27 -5.00
C LYS A 83 -8.70 -14.66 -4.95
N THR A 84 -9.61 -13.71 -4.91
CA THR A 84 -11.00 -14.02 -5.25
C THR A 84 -11.03 -14.11 -6.76
N THR A 85 -11.22 -15.34 -7.24
CA THR A 85 -11.49 -15.74 -8.62
C THR A 85 -12.32 -14.69 -9.36
N PHE A 86 -11.71 -14.06 -10.37
CA PHE A 86 -12.48 -13.43 -11.43
C PHE A 86 -12.94 -14.56 -12.35
N GLY A 87 -14.25 -14.84 -12.34
CA GLY A 87 -15.06 -15.50 -13.38
C GLY A 87 -14.49 -16.71 -14.12
N GLU A 88 -15.10 -17.88 -13.89
CA GLU A 88 -15.59 -18.73 -14.98
C GLU A 88 -17.11 -18.52 -15.11
#